data_AF-A0A1V4WU24-F1
#
_entry.id   AF-A0A1V4WU24-F1
#
_cell.length_a   1.000
_cell.length_b   1.000
_cell.length_c   1.000
_cell.angle_alpha   90.00
_cell.angle_beta   90.00
_cell.angle_gamma   90.00
#
_symmetry.space_group_name_H-M   'P 1'
#
loop_
_entity.id
_entity.type
_entity.pdbx_description
1 polymer ?
#
loop_
_entity_poly.entity_id
_entity_poly.type
_entity_poly.pdbx_seq_one_letter_code
_entity_poly.pdbx_strand_id
1 'polypeptide(L)'
;MVRNNKELLLHEADKITGFMRLLMKPRNTKVKWTKEERRLLKTHLRHLSYYVPALVIFVMPFGSLLIPLLAEVLDRRKAFRKTAQNGFDAADSG
;
A
#
# COMPACT_ATOMS: atom_id res chain seq x y z
N MET A 1 -0.75 31.97 2.65
CA MET A 1 -0.70 31.10 3.84
C MET A 1 -1.02 29.66 3.43
N VAL A 2 -0.13 28.99 2.68
CA VAL A 2 -0.34 27.61 2.14
C VAL A 2 0.88 26.75 2.49
N ARG A 3 1.11 26.51 3.79
CA ARG A 3 2.22 25.67 4.27
C ARG A 3 1.78 24.46 5.10
N ASN A 4 0.50 24.34 5.48
CA ASN A 4 0.09 23.37 6.50
C ASN A 4 -0.32 21.99 5.96
N ASN A 5 -0.72 21.85 4.69
CA ASN A 5 -1.22 20.57 4.18
C ASN A 5 -0.10 19.55 3.95
N LYS A 6 1.09 20.02 3.59
CA LYS A 6 2.25 19.15 3.33
C LYS A 6 2.78 18.53 4.62
N GLU A 7 2.88 19.33 5.68
CA GLU A 7 3.27 18.89 7.02
C GLU A 7 2.28 17.85 7.58
N LEU A 8 0.97 18.07 7.41
CA LEU A 8 -0.06 17.11 7.79
C LEU A 8 0.05 15.80 7.00
N LEU A 9 0.24 15.88 5.68
CA LEU A 9 0.45 14.70 4.82
C LEU A 9 1.74 13.95 5.16
N LEU A 10 2.83 14.66 5.50
CA LEU A 10 4.09 14.05 5.91
C LEU A 10 3.98 13.39 7.28
N HIS A 11 3.24 13.98 8.21
CA HIS A 11 3.02 13.41 9.53
C HIS A 11 2.10 12.18 9.49
N GLU A 12 1.09 12.18 8.61
CA GLU A 12 0.31 10.98 8.28
C GLU A 12 1.16 9.93 7.54
N ALA A 13 2.00 10.38 6.59
CA ALA A 13 2.91 9.51 5.87
C ALA A 13 3.92 8.86 6.81
N ASP A 14 4.43 9.54 7.83
CA ASP A 14 5.39 8.97 8.79
C ASP A 14 4.77 7.81 9.59
N LYS A 15 3.51 7.97 10.02
CA LYS A 15 2.72 6.87 10.62
C LYS A 15 2.52 5.71 9.65
N ILE A 16 2.23 5.99 8.37
CA ILE A 16 2.10 4.96 7.32
C ILE A 16 3.44 4.29 7.03
N THR A 17 4.55 5.05 7.07
CA THR A 17 5.90 4.57 6.80
C THR A 17 6.36 3.63 7.92
N GLY A 18 6.03 3.95 9.18
CA GLY A 18 6.24 3.06 10.32
C GLY A 18 5.48 1.74 10.19
N PHE A 19 4.20 1.80 9.81
CA PHE A 19 3.39 0.59 9.53
C PHE A 19 3.97 -0.23 8.38
N MET A 20 4.33 0.39 7.26
CA MET A 20 4.88 -0.29 6.10
C MET A 20 6.22 -0.95 6.42
N ARG A 21 7.11 -0.25 7.13
CA ARG A 21 8.39 -0.80 7.61
C ARG A 21 8.16 -2.00 8.52
N LEU A 22 7.21 -1.91 9.44
CA LEU A 22 6.85 -3.00 10.35
C LEU A 22 6.30 -4.22 9.59
N LEU A 23 5.47 -3.98 8.58
CA LEU A 23 4.87 -5.01 7.74
C LEU A 23 5.92 -5.71 6.85
N MET A 24 6.91 -4.96 6.35
CA MET A 24 8.02 -5.50 5.55
C MET A 24 9.13 -6.14 6.38
N LYS A 25 9.20 -5.94 7.69
CA LYS A 25 10.27 -6.45 8.57
C LYS A 25 10.53 -7.96 8.36
N PRO A 26 9.55 -8.88 8.42
CA PRO A 26 9.83 -10.31 8.25
C PRO A 26 10.34 -10.66 6.85
N ARG A 27 9.88 -9.92 5.83
CA ARG A 27 10.31 -10.11 4.45
C ARG A 27 11.75 -9.63 4.22
N ASN A 28 12.12 -8.47 4.77
CA ASN A 28 13.44 -7.88 4.54
C ASN A 28 14.52 -8.42 5.48
N THR A 29 14.17 -8.79 6.71
CA THR A 29 15.15 -9.20 7.74
C THR A 29 15.04 -10.67 8.16
N LYS A 30 14.06 -11.43 7.67
CA LYS A 30 13.75 -12.83 8.09
C LYS A 30 13.44 -13.00 9.59
N VAL A 31 13.34 -11.91 10.34
CA VAL A 31 13.00 -11.90 11.77
C VAL A 31 11.49 -11.86 11.96
N LYS A 32 10.97 -12.70 12.85
CA LYS A 32 9.54 -12.73 13.20
C LYS A 32 9.13 -11.47 13.99
N TRP A 33 7.87 -11.08 13.88
CA TRP A 33 7.31 -10.00 14.71
C TRP A 33 7.33 -10.37 16.18
N THR A 34 7.66 -9.39 17.02
CA THR A 34 7.43 -9.51 18.47
C THR A 34 5.93 -9.40 18.79
N LYS A 35 5.54 -9.76 20.02
CA LYS A 35 4.13 -9.67 20.45
C LYS A 35 3.59 -8.24 20.36
N GLU A 36 4.40 -7.26 20.76
CA GLU A 36 4.04 -5.84 20.71
C GLU A 36 3.90 -5.33 19.28
N GLU A 37 4.83 -5.69 18.38
CA GLU A 37 4.75 -5.36 16.97
C GLU A 37 3.49 -5.93 16.31
N ARG A 38 3.12 -7.16 16.67
CA ARG A 38 1.92 -7.82 16.16
C ARG A 38 0.64 -7.12 16.65
N ARG A 39 0.63 -6.60 17.88
CA ARG A 39 -0.48 -5.82 18.44
C ARG A 39 -0.62 -4.48 17.73
N LEU A 40 0.50 -3.81 17.45
CA LEU A 40 0.52 -2.56 16.69
C LEU A 40 -0.03 -2.79 15.27
N LEU A 41 0.46 -3.82 14.58
CA LEU A 41 0.03 -4.17 13.22
C LEU A 41 -1.47 -4.48 13.15
N LYS A 42 -2.01 -5.23 14.12
CA LYS A 42 -3.45 -5.51 14.22
C LYS A 42 -4.26 -4.23 14.41
N THR A 43 -3.78 -3.28 15.21
CA THR A 43 -4.47 -2.01 15.46
C THR A 43 -4.55 -1.17 14.18
N HIS A 44 -3.43 -1.06 13.45
CA HIS A 44 -3.39 -0.36 12.16
C HIS A 44 -4.28 -1.03 11.10
N LEU A 45 -4.24 -2.36 10.99
CA LEU A 45 -5.09 -3.12 10.06
C LEU A 45 -6.58 -2.99 10.40
N ARG A 46 -6.93 -3.01 11.69
CA ARG A 46 -8.31 -2.82 12.14
C ARG A 46 -8.81 -1.43 11.76
N HIS A 47 -8.02 -0.40 12.02
CA HIS A 47 -8.34 0.97 11.60
C HIS A 47 -8.56 1.03 10.09
N LEU A 48 -7.65 0.45 9.30
CA LEU A 48 -7.75 0.40 7.84
C LEU A 48 -8.99 -0.36 7.35
N SER A 49 -9.36 -1.46 8.02
CA SER A 49 -10.52 -2.28 7.62
C SER A 49 -11.85 -1.53 7.70
N TYR A 50 -11.98 -0.55 8.58
CA TYR A 50 -13.17 0.33 8.63
C TYR A 50 -13.29 1.24 7.41
N TYR A 51 -12.18 1.57 6.74
CA TYR A 51 -12.15 2.36 5.51
C TYR A 51 -12.28 1.51 4.24
N VAL A 52 -12.28 0.18 4.36
CA VAL A 52 -12.46 -0.73 3.21
C VAL A 52 -13.76 -1.54 3.32
N PRO A 53 -14.95 -0.90 3.23
CA PRO A 53 -16.23 -1.61 3.09
C PRO A 53 -16.25 -2.61 1.93
N ALA A 54 -15.42 -2.37 0.92
CA ALA A 54 -15.32 -3.18 -0.29
C ALA A 54 -14.87 -4.64 -0.06
N LEU A 55 -14.25 -4.97 1.08
CA LEU A 55 -13.87 -6.36 1.36
C LEU A 55 -15.07 -7.30 1.53
N VAL A 56 -16.24 -6.79 1.93
CA VAL A 56 -17.48 -7.58 2.02
C VAL A 56 -17.90 -8.09 0.64
N ILE A 57 -17.62 -7.34 -0.43
CA ILE A 57 -17.97 -7.71 -1.80
C ILE A 57 -17.21 -8.99 -2.22
N PHE A 58 -15.99 -9.19 -1.74
CA PHE A 58 -15.20 -10.39 -2.03
C PHE A 58 -15.71 -11.66 -1.35
N VAL A 59 -16.49 -11.54 -0.28
CA VAL A 59 -17.07 -12.68 0.46
C VAL A 59 -18.44 -13.08 -0.10
N MET A 60 -19.10 -12.16 -0.83
CA MET A 60 -20.34 -12.47 -1.54
C MET A 60 -20.06 -13.38 -2.74
N PRO A 61 -21.02 -14.26 -3.12
CA PRO A 61 -20.87 -15.15 -4.29
C PRO A 61 -20.63 -14.39 -5.61
N PHE A 62 -20.97 -13.10 -5.67
CA PHE A 62 -20.75 -12.20 -6.81
C PHE A 62 -19.43 -11.40 -6.75
N GLY A 63 -18.57 -11.65 -5.77
CA GLY A 63 -17.30 -10.91 -5.62
C GLY A 63 -16.35 -11.04 -6.80
N SER A 64 -16.50 -12.11 -7.58
CA SER A 64 -15.76 -12.34 -8.83
C SER A 64 -16.05 -11.30 -9.91
N LEU A 65 -17.21 -10.63 -9.89
CA LEU A 65 -17.52 -9.54 -10.83
C LEU A 65 -16.63 -8.30 -10.61
N LEU A 66 -16.07 -8.13 -9.41
CA LEU A 66 -15.11 -7.06 -9.13
C LEU A 66 -13.70 -7.36 -9.63
N ILE A 67 -13.37 -8.63 -9.92
CA ILE A 67 -12.03 -9.02 -10.37
C ILE A 67 -11.57 -8.22 -11.60
N PRO A 68 -12.36 -8.07 -12.69
CA PRO A 68 -11.95 -7.25 -13.84
C PRO A 68 -11.69 -5.78 -13.47
N LEU A 69 -12.52 -5.19 -12.60
CA LEU A 69 -12.31 -3.82 -12.12
C LEU A 69 -11.00 -3.68 -11.33
N LEU A 70 -10.71 -4.64 -10.44
CA LEU A 70 -9.44 -4.66 -9.71
C LEU A 70 -8.24 -4.95 -10.62
N ALA A 71 -8.41 -5.81 -11.62
CA ALA A 71 -7.37 -6.11 -12.60
C ALA A 71 -6.99 -4.84 -13.37
N GLU A 72 -7.95 -4.02 -13.79
CA GLU A 72 -7.67 -2.74 -14.46
C GLU A 72 -6.90 -1.76 -13.55
N VAL A 73 -7.31 -1.62 -12.29
CA VAL A 73 -6.60 -0.77 -11.32
C VAL A 73 -5.18 -1.27 -11.08
N LEU A 74 -4.99 -2.60 -10.97
CA LEU A 74 -3.68 -3.20 -10.75
C LEU A 74 -2.77 -3.07 -11.99
N ASP A 75 -3.35 -3.18 -13.19
CA ASP A 75 -2.62 -3.08 -14.45
C ASP A 75 -2.17 -1.64 -14.73
N ARG A 76 -2.98 -0.63 -14.37
CA ARG A 76 -2.56 0.78 -14.37
C ARG A 76 -1.30 1.03 -13.52
N ARG A 77 -1.14 0.35 -12.38
CA ARG A 77 0.08 0.46 -11.55
C ARG A 77 1.28 -0.23 -12.19
N LYS A 78 1.07 -1.32 -12.94
CA LYS A 78 2.15 -1.97 -13.72
C LYS A 78 2.58 -1.11 -14.90
N ALA A 79 1.63 -0.50 -15.61
CA ALA A 79 1.93 0.44 -16.69
C ALA A 79 2.82 1.58 -16.20
N PHE A 80 2.51 2.18 -15.03
CA PHE A 80 3.33 3.23 -14.42
C PHE A 80 4.78 2.78 -14.13
N ARG A 81 4.99 1.54 -13.67
CA ARG A 81 6.34 1.00 -13.45
C ARG A 81 7.10 0.76 -14.76
N LYS A 82 6.43 0.27 -15.79
CA LYS A 82 7.04 0.08 -17.12
C LYS A 82 7.46 1.41 -17.74
N THR A 83 6.63 2.45 -17.63
CA THR A 83 6.97 3.78 -18.15
C THR A 83 8.18 4.38 -17.44
N ALA A 84 8.30 4.21 -16.12
CA ALA A 84 9.47 4.65 -15.36
C ALA A 84 10.76 3.91 -15.73
N GLN A 85 10.66 2.61 -16.04
CA GLN A 85 11.79 1.79 -16.47
C GLN A 85 12.26 2.14 -17.88
N ASN A 86 11.34 2.29 -18.84
CA ASN A 86 11.67 2.73 -20.20
C ASN A 86 12.31 4.13 -20.26
N GLY A 87 11.94 5.04 -19.36
CA GLY A 87 12.55 6.38 -19.27
C GLY A 87 13.99 6.35 -18.72
N PHE A 88 14.32 5.36 -17.89
CA PHE A 88 15.67 5.14 -17.39
C PHE A 88 16.57 4.51 -18.47
N ASP A 89 16.07 3.49 -19.18
CA ASP A 89 16.80 2.83 -20.26
C ASP A 89 17.08 3.77 -21.45
N ALA A 90 16.15 4.68 -21.75
CA ALA A 90 16.32 5.69 -22.80
C ALA A 90 17.31 6.82 -22.43
N ALA A 91 17.56 7.05 -21.14
CA ALA A 91 18.51 8.06 -20.66
C ALA A 91 19.94 7.53 -20.52
N ASP A 92 20.11 6.21 -20.37
CA ASP A 92 21.41 5.52 -20.30
C ASP A 92 21.96 5.13 -21.69
N SER A 93 21.14 5.29 -22.74
CA SER A 93 21.48 4.97 -24.14
C SER A 93 21.93 6.19 -24.96
N GLY A 94 22.26 7.33 -24.32
CA GLY A 94 22.60 8.62 -24.94
C GLY A 94 24.04 9.06 -24.71
#